data_AF-A0A7C7PRS2-F1
#
_entry.id   AF-A0A7C7PRS2-F1
#
_cell.length_a   1.000
_cell.length_b   1.000
_cell.length_c   1.000
_cell.angle_alpha   90.00
_cell.angle_beta   90.00
_cell.angle_gamma   90.00
#
_symmetry.space_group_name_H-M   'P 1'
#
loop_
_entity.id
_entity.type
_entity.pdbx_description
1 polymer ?
#
loop_
_entity_poly.entity_id
_entity_poly.type
_entity_poly.pdbx_seq_one_letter_code
_entity_poly.pdbx_strand_id
1 'polypeptide(L)'
;MGAIGPYHYKVWVIGEVMDRYEEYKNGRRKPSSAFFVKVPKKKEPRRNAYFEPMVIYVVDLESLIEEMGHPLGEIIRGRYFEMDPRTLMKELGIDSRKEARRLIVRAVNKFFHELERRGMIGKKAV
;
A
#
# COMPACT_ATOMS: atom_id res chain seq x y z
N MET A 1 17.86 -7.08 -14.49
CA MET A 1 16.68 -6.40 -13.91
C MET A 1 16.46 -6.95 -12.51
N GLY A 2 16.54 -6.08 -11.49
CA GLY A 2 16.71 -6.44 -10.09
C GLY A 2 15.43 -6.86 -9.37
N ALA A 3 15.61 -7.55 -8.24
CA ALA A 3 14.53 -7.94 -7.33
C ALA A 3 13.66 -6.73 -6.92
N ILE A 4 12.36 -6.94 -6.72
CA ILE A 4 11.50 -5.98 -6.04
C ILE A 4 12.02 -5.85 -4.62
N GLY A 5 12.66 -4.72 -4.31
CA GLY A 5 13.09 -4.42 -2.95
C GLY A 5 11.90 -4.35 -1.99
N PRO A 6 12.11 -4.54 -0.67
CA PRO A 6 11.02 -4.60 0.32
C PRO A 6 10.02 -3.43 0.24
N TYR A 7 10.50 -2.23 -0.08
CA TYR A 7 9.66 -1.06 -0.29
C TYR A 7 8.71 -1.17 -1.50
N HIS A 8 9.23 -1.64 -2.65
CA HIS A 8 8.44 -1.76 -3.88
C HIS A 8 7.33 -2.81 -3.74
N TYR A 9 7.55 -3.83 -2.91
CA TYR A 9 6.52 -4.81 -2.58
C TYR A 9 5.37 -4.16 -1.79
N LYS A 10 5.70 -3.39 -0.73
CA LYS A 10 4.69 -2.68 0.06
C LYS A 10 3.87 -1.73 -0.81
N VAL A 11 4.53 -0.95 -1.67
CA VAL A 11 3.86 -0.08 -2.64
C VAL A 11 2.87 -0.86 -3.51
N TRP A 12 3.28 -2.00 -4.06
CA TRP A 12 2.40 -2.82 -4.88
C TRP A 12 1.20 -3.38 -4.09
N VAL A 13 1.42 -3.92 -2.88
CA VAL A 13 0.32 -4.42 -2.04
C VAL A 13 -0.66 -3.30 -1.71
N ILE A 14 -0.17 -2.13 -1.31
CA ILE A 14 -1.00 -0.97 -1.02
C ILE A 14 -1.79 -0.52 -2.26
N GLY A 15 -1.15 -0.48 -3.43
CA GLY A 15 -1.83 -0.16 -4.69
C GLY A 15 -3.01 -1.11 -4.97
N GLU A 16 -2.79 -2.42 -4.86
CA GLU A 16 -3.85 -3.43 -5.03
C GLU A 16 -4.98 -3.30 -4.00
N VAL A 17 -4.64 -3.00 -2.73
CA VAL A 17 -5.62 -2.73 -1.67
C VAL A 17 -6.51 -1.54 -2.05
N MET A 18 -5.88 -0.44 -2.48
CA MET A 18 -6.56 0.80 -2.85
C MET A 18 -7.42 0.65 -4.10
N ASP A 19 -6.91 0.01 -5.16
CA ASP A 19 -7.66 -0.25 -6.39
C ASP A 19 -8.95 -1.01 -6.10
N ARG A 20 -8.87 -2.05 -5.26
CA ARG A 20 -10.04 -2.85 -4.88
C ARG A 20 -11.00 -2.08 -4.01
N TYR A 21 -10.50 -1.32 -3.05
CA TYR A 21 -11.33 -0.43 -2.26
C TYR A 21 -12.12 0.54 -3.15
N GLU A 22 -11.50 1.13 -4.17
CA GLU A 22 -12.18 1.97 -5.15
C GLU A 22 -13.20 1.18 -5.99
N GLU A 23 -12.88 -0.04 -6.45
CA GLU A 23 -13.84 -0.92 -7.14
C GLU A 23 -15.10 -1.20 -6.29
N TYR A 24 -14.92 -1.42 -4.98
CA TYR A 24 -16.01 -1.61 -4.03
C TYR A 24 -16.83 -0.34 -3.83
N LYS A 25 -16.17 0.79 -3.59
CA LYS A 25 -16.82 2.09 -3.40
C LYS A 25 -17.64 2.49 -4.62
N ASN A 26 -17.15 2.16 -5.81
CA ASN A 26 -17.82 2.44 -7.09
C ASN A 26 -18.87 1.39 -7.48
N GLY A 27 -19.18 0.42 -6.61
CA GLY A 27 -20.20 -0.62 -6.87
C GLY A 27 -19.84 -1.60 -7.99
N ARG A 28 -18.60 -1.59 -8.49
CA ARG A 28 -18.13 -2.48 -9.57
C ARG A 28 -17.88 -3.91 -9.09
N ARG A 29 -17.80 -4.11 -7.77
CA ARG A 29 -17.53 -5.40 -7.13
C ARG A 29 -18.35 -5.54 -5.85
N LYS A 30 -18.86 -6.74 -5.56
CA LYS A 30 -19.53 -7.02 -4.27
C LYS A 30 -18.50 -7.18 -3.16
N PRO A 31 -18.66 -6.50 -2.00
CA PRO A 31 -17.74 -6.61 -0.88
C PRO A 31 -17.48 -8.09 -0.56
N SER A 32 -16.22 -8.48 -0.57
CA SER A 32 -15.81 -9.82 -0.14
C SER A 32 -14.93 -9.64 1.08
N SER A 33 -15.17 -10.46 2.10
CA SER A 33 -14.42 -10.41 3.35
C SER A 33 -12.94 -10.73 3.14
N ALA A 34 -12.58 -11.50 2.12
CA ALA A 34 -11.20 -11.93 1.89
C ALA A 34 -10.87 -12.00 0.40
N PHE A 35 -9.72 -11.45 -0.02
CA PHE A 35 -9.17 -11.70 -1.36
C PHE A 35 -7.67 -11.96 -1.36
N PHE A 36 -7.19 -12.74 -2.33
CA PHE A 36 -5.78 -13.12 -2.39
C PHE A 36 -5.00 -12.21 -3.34
N VAL A 37 -3.91 -11.61 -2.86
CA VAL A 37 -2.95 -10.96 -3.75
C VAL A 37 -1.95 -12.00 -4.23
N LYS A 38 -2.01 -12.36 -5.51
CA LYS A 38 -1.01 -13.22 -6.13
C LYS A 38 0.14 -12.36 -6.64
N VAL A 39 1.35 -12.67 -6.20
CA VAL A 39 2.57 -12.06 -6.74
C VAL A 39 2.63 -12.36 -8.25
N PRO A 40 2.84 -11.37 -9.12
CA PRO A 40 2.93 -11.62 -10.56
C PRO A 40 4.08 -12.57 -10.88
N LYS A 41 3.80 -13.70 -11.56
CA LYS A 41 4.80 -14.73 -11.92
C LYS A 41 6.05 -14.18 -12.64
N LYS A 42 5.93 -13.08 -13.38
CA LYS A 42 7.05 -12.43 -14.09
C LYS A 42 8.06 -11.73 -13.15
N LYS A 43 7.80 -11.67 -11.84
CA LYS A 43 8.56 -10.90 -10.84
C LYS A 43 9.08 -11.77 -9.68
N GLU A 44 9.21 -13.08 -9.89
CA GLU A 44 9.83 -13.99 -8.91
C GLU A 44 11.32 -13.61 -8.71
N PRO A 45 11.74 -13.17 -7.52
CA PRO A 45 13.12 -12.83 -7.24
C PRO A 45 13.92 -14.10 -6.98
N ARG A 46 15.15 -14.13 -7.51
CA ARG A 46 16.11 -15.16 -7.16
C ARG A 46 16.52 -15.02 -5.68
N ARG A 47 16.17 -16.05 -4.92
CA ARG A 47 16.86 -16.66 -3.77
C ARG A 47 16.60 -16.25 -2.32
N ASN A 48 15.95 -15.13 -1.93
CA ASN A 48 15.77 -14.86 -0.48
C ASN A 48 14.54 -14.04 -0.04
N ALA A 49 13.60 -13.70 -0.93
CA ALA A 49 12.37 -13.02 -0.51
C ALA A 49 11.20 -13.99 -0.61
N TYR A 50 10.86 -14.60 0.52
CA TYR A 50 9.66 -15.41 0.70
C TYR A 50 8.43 -14.52 0.50
N PHE A 51 7.89 -14.47 -0.71
CA PHE A 51 6.63 -13.79 -0.98
C PHE A 51 5.49 -14.79 -0.86
N GLU A 52 4.91 -14.87 0.33
CA GLU A 52 3.74 -15.69 0.59
C GLU A 52 2.46 -15.00 0.06
N PRO A 53 1.46 -15.77 -0.41
CA PRO A 53 0.15 -15.22 -0.77
C PRO A 53 -0.48 -14.52 0.44
N MET A 54 -0.88 -13.25 0.26
CA MET A 54 -1.57 -12.49 1.31
C MET A 54 -3.07 -12.49 1.11
N VAL A 55 -3.82 -12.62 2.20
CA VAL A 55 -5.28 -12.45 2.26
C VAL A 55 -5.60 -11.03 2.69
N ILE A 56 -6.41 -10.31 1.91
CA ILE A 56 -6.81 -8.94 2.20
C ILE A 56 -8.26 -8.84 2.67
N TYR A 57 -8.49 -8.17 3.81
CA TYR A 57 -9.83 -7.82 4.32
C TYR A 57 -10.09 -6.32 4.13
N VAL A 58 -11.20 -5.94 3.49
CA VAL A 58 -11.46 -4.55 3.04
C VAL A 58 -12.42 -3.78 3.96
N VAL A 59 -12.62 -4.28 5.18
CA VAL A 59 -13.81 -3.89 5.96
C VAL A 59 -13.70 -2.49 6.57
N ASP A 60 -12.51 -1.89 6.64
CA ASP A 60 -12.36 -0.55 7.22
C ASP A 60 -11.09 0.21 6.78
N LEU A 61 -10.97 0.49 5.48
CA LEU A 61 -9.83 1.23 4.93
C LEU A 61 -9.90 2.74 5.20
N GLU A 62 -11.10 3.33 5.21
CA GLU A 62 -11.25 4.78 5.43
C GLU A 62 -10.86 5.17 6.86
N SER A 63 -11.36 4.48 7.89
CA SER A 63 -10.96 4.81 9.26
C SER A 63 -9.49 4.52 9.50
N LEU A 64 -8.93 3.49 8.86
CA LEU A 64 -7.48 3.27 8.92
C LEU A 64 -6.68 4.45 8.35
N ILE A 65 -7.06 4.96 7.18
CA ILE A 65 -6.41 6.12 6.55
C ILE A 65 -6.58 7.37 7.41
N GLU A 66 -7.74 7.55 8.05
CA GLU A 66 -7.99 8.68 8.96
C GLU A 66 -7.13 8.62 10.22
N GLU A 67 -7.01 7.45 10.85
CA GLU A 67 -6.14 7.24 12.02
C GLU A 67 -4.65 7.50 11.74
N MET A 68 -4.23 7.40 10.48
CA MET A 68 -2.86 7.73 10.12
C MET A 68 -2.51 9.21 10.37
N GLY A 69 -3.52 10.09 10.32
CA GLY A 69 -3.40 11.54 10.49
C GLY A 69 -2.71 12.25 9.33
N HIS A 70 -2.76 13.58 9.33
CA HIS A 70 -2.03 14.42 8.38
C HIS A 70 -0.52 14.42 8.69
N PRO A 71 0.39 14.34 7.69
CA PRO A 71 0.15 14.21 6.25
C PRO A 71 0.09 12.76 5.73
N LEU A 72 0.26 11.76 6.59
CA LEU A 72 0.46 10.38 6.15
C LEU A 72 -0.80 9.76 5.52
N GLY A 73 -1.98 10.04 6.08
CA GLY A 73 -3.26 9.59 5.53
C GLY A 73 -3.52 10.18 4.13
N GLU A 74 -3.21 11.46 3.93
CA GLU A 74 -3.31 12.10 2.61
C GLU A 74 -2.36 11.50 1.59
N ILE A 75 -1.13 11.17 2.01
CA ILE A 75 -0.16 10.49 1.14
C ILE A 75 -0.72 9.16 0.60
N ILE A 76 -1.39 8.38 1.45
CA ILE A 76 -2.02 7.11 1.05
C ILE A 76 -3.26 7.37 0.21
N ARG A 77 -4.16 8.25 0.66
CA ARG A 77 -5.42 8.57 -0.01
C ARG A 77 -5.21 9.13 -1.41
N GLY A 78 -4.25 10.04 -1.58
CA GLY A 78 -3.87 10.64 -2.85
C GLY A 78 -2.90 9.82 -3.68
N ARG A 79 -2.54 8.61 -3.23
CA ARG A 79 -1.63 7.68 -3.94
C ARG A 79 -0.29 8.32 -4.35
N TYR A 80 0.23 9.25 -3.56
CA TYR A 80 1.49 9.94 -3.87
C TYR A 80 2.70 9.00 -3.90
N PHE A 81 2.57 7.79 -3.35
CA PHE A 81 3.57 6.73 -3.43
C PHE A 81 3.73 6.12 -4.84
N GLU A 82 2.79 6.35 -5.75
CA GLU A 82 2.86 5.98 -7.18
C GLU A 82 3.32 7.15 -8.07
N MET A 83 3.35 8.37 -7.51
CA MET A 83 3.64 9.61 -8.24
C MET A 83 5.11 10.05 -8.07
N ASP A 84 5.53 11.08 -8.84
CA ASP A 84 6.78 11.75 -8.55
C ASP A 84 6.67 12.51 -7.21
N PRO A 85 7.66 12.40 -6.30
CA PRO A 85 7.69 13.15 -5.05
C PRO A 85 7.50 14.67 -5.21
N ARG A 86 7.79 15.23 -6.39
CA ARG A 86 7.52 16.65 -6.72
C ARG A 86 6.04 17.02 -6.66
N THR A 87 5.13 16.10 -6.94
CA THR A 87 3.68 16.34 -6.80
C THR A 87 3.33 16.59 -5.34
N LEU A 88 3.82 15.75 -4.44
CA LEU A 88 3.64 15.93 -3.00
C LEU A 88 4.27 17.23 -2.50
N MET A 89 5.46 17.58 -3.02
CA MET A 89 6.11 18.85 -2.70
C MET A 89 5.24 20.06 -3.02
N LYS A 90 4.64 20.08 -4.21
CA LYS A 90 3.78 21.19 -4.65
C LYS A 90 2.50 21.29 -3.82
N GLU A 91 1.90 20.16 -3.50
CA GLU A 91 0.57 20.14 -2.85
C GLU A 91 0.65 20.33 -1.33
N LEU A 92 1.72 19.85 -0.68
CA LEU A 92 1.93 20.01 0.76
C LEU A 92 2.95 21.10 1.13
N GLY A 93 3.45 21.86 0.16
CA GLY A 93 4.44 22.92 0.39
C GLY A 93 5.76 22.40 0.99
N ILE A 94 6.23 21.22 0.56
CA ILE A 94 7.49 20.64 1.05
C ILE A 94 8.63 21.08 0.14
N ASP A 95 9.61 21.79 0.71
CA ASP A 95 10.72 22.36 -0.06
C ASP A 95 11.79 21.33 -0.46
N SER A 96 11.81 20.17 0.19
CA SER A 96 12.86 19.16 0.02
C SER A 96 12.34 17.87 -0.61
N ARG A 97 12.88 17.51 -1.77
CA ARG A 97 12.60 16.20 -2.40
C ARG A 97 12.97 15.02 -1.50
N LYS A 98 14.02 15.18 -0.70
CA LYS A 98 14.47 14.15 0.25
C LYS A 98 13.45 13.97 1.38
N GLU A 99 12.88 15.07 1.85
CA GLU A 99 11.83 15.07 2.87
C GLU A 99 10.53 14.48 2.33
N ALA A 100 10.09 14.91 1.15
CA ALA A 100 8.93 14.32 0.47
C ALA A 100 9.07 12.81 0.31
N ARG A 101 10.24 12.32 -0.17
CA ARG A 101 10.51 10.86 -0.23
C ARG A 101 10.44 10.18 1.13
N ARG A 102 10.98 10.79 2.19
CA ARG A 102 10.93 10.22 3.55
C ARG A 102 9.50 10.12 4.05
N LEU A 103 8.67 11.14 3.81
CA LEU A 103 7.26 11.14 4.19
C LEU A 103 6.48 10.05 3.43
N ILE A 104 6.71 9.90 2.13
CA ILE A 104 6.12 8.83 1.32
C ILE A 104 6.51 7.45 1.89
N VAL A 105 7.81 7.23 2.13
CA VAL A 105 8.29 5.96 2.69
C VAL A 105 7.69 5.68 4.07
N ARG A 106 7.56 6.72 4.91
CA ARG A 106 6.96 6.60 6.24
C ARG A 106 5.47 6.26 6.16
N ALA A 107 4.73 6.91 5.27
CA ALA A 107 3.31 6.63 5.05
C ALA A 107 3.09 5.19 4.58
N VAL A 108 3.84 4.76 3.55
CA VAL A 108 3.80 3.38 3.02
C VAL A 108 4.12 2.36 4.12
N ASN A 109 5.18 2.58 4.89
CA ASN A 109 5.56 1.65 5.94
C ASN A 109 4.53 1.59 7.07
N LYS A 110 4.01 2.75 7.52
CA LYS A 110 2.99 2.82 8.56
C LYS A 110 1.71 2.12 8.11
N PHE A 111 1.21 2.45 6.92
CA PHE A 111 -0.03 1.87 6.41
C PHE A 111 0.08 0.36 6.22
N PHE A 112 1.17 -0.11 5.61
CA PHE A 112 1.41 -1.55 5.45
C PHE A 112 1.45 -2.27 6.80
N HIS A 113 2.12 -1.69 7.80
CA HIS A 113 2.19 -2.27 9.13
C HIS A 113 0.83 -2.32 9.82
N GLU A 114 0.00 -1.28 9.66
CA GLU A 114 -1.35 -1.29 10.20
C GLU A 114 -2.25 -2.33 9.54
N LEU A 115 -2.10 -2.53 8.23
CA LEU A 115 -2.78 -3.62 7.52
C LEU A 115 -2.38 -4.99 8.10
N GLU A 116 -1.09 -5.21 8.38
CA GLU A 116 -0.61 -6.45 9.02
C GLU A 116 -1.17 -6.59 10.43
N ARG A 117 -1.08 -5.53 11.24
CA ARG A 117 -1.51 -5.50 12.65
C ARG A 117 -3.01 -5.82 12.80
N ARG A 118 -3.83 -5.32 11.88
CA ARG A 118 -5.28 -5.56 11.88
C ARG A 118 -5.68 -6.91 11.28
N GLY A 119 -4.72 -7.72 10.84
CA GLY A 119 -4.98 -8.96 10.10
C GLY A 119 -5.61 -8.71 8.73
N MET A 120 -5.63 -7.46 8.27
CA MET A 120 -6.15 -7.06 6.97
C MET A 120 -5.22 -7.50 5.85
N ILE A 121 -3.95 -7.76 6.14
CA ILE A 121 -3.08 -8.58 5.31
C ILE A 121 -2.44 -9.65 6.19
N GLY A 122 -2.55 -10.91 5.81
CA GLY A 122 -2.05 -12.04 6.59
C GLY A 122 -1.27 -13.03 5.75
N LYS A 123 -0.26 -13.66 6.36
CA LYS A 123 0.42 -14.84 5.82
C LYS A 123 -0.54 -16.01 5.82
N LYS A 124 -0.66 -16.70 4.69
CA LYS A 124 -1.37 -17.98 4.66
C LYS A 124 -0.56 -18.98 5.50
N ALA A 125 -1.12 -19.45 6.62
CA ALA A 125 -0.63 -20.67 7.25
C ALA A 125 -0.79 -21.80 6.23
N VAL A 126 0.34 -22.34 5.77
CA VAL A 126 0.39 -23.54 4.92
C VAL A 126 0.23 -24.76 5.80
#